data_AF-A0A960B682-F1
#
_entry.id   AF-A0A960B682-F1
#
_cell.length_a   1.000
_cell.length_b   1.000
_cell.length_c   1.000
_cell.angle_alpha   90.00
_cell.angle_beta   90.00
_cell.angle_gamma   90.00
#
_symmetry.space_group_name_H-M   'P 1'
#
loop_
_entity.id
_entity.type
_entity.pdbx_description
1 polymer ?
#
loop_
_entity_poly.entity_id
_entity_poly.type
_entity_poly.pdbx_seq_one_letter_code
_entity_poly.pdbx_strand_id
1 'polypeptide(L)'
;MGPPQSSPTVIGLFSESTRPTTAAVTRRRTMNLGVRFSASEDATIVGLQFYRSAKQKRSFAGALWSSKGKLLARVKFPSSTTVGWQTVQLSKPVWMRAGRTFVVSYRARAGRFAVTRGAFISTYTQGSLSVAKKGGVRRASGALKFPKKRTTANYLVDVVAVKATASAAAEPSPTPTSSPTATSSPTATSSPTATSSPTATSSPTASASPTASASPTASASPTTSASATASVPAGGAVT
;
A
#
# COMPACT_ATOMS: atom_id res chain seq x y z
N MET A 1 22.13 -34.58 -22.03
CA MET A 1 22.30 -33.13 -21.84
C MET A 1 20.94 -32.52 -21.62
N GLY A 2 20.61 -32.05 -20.42
CA GLY A 2 19.37 -31.29 -20.19
C GLY A 2 19.47 -29.89 -20.82
N PRO A 3 18.34 -29.21 -21.12
CA PRO A 3 18.38 -27.83 -21.59
C PRO A 3 19.01 -26.93 -20.52
N PRO A 4 19.79 -25.89 -20.91
CA PRO A 4 20.41 -24.99 -19.96
C PRO A 4 19.33 -24.21 -19.19
N GLN A 5 19.22 -24.44 -17.88
CA GLN A 5 18.35 -23.65 -17.03
C GLN A 5 18.95 -22.26 -16.85
N SER A 6 18.38 -21.27 -17.55
CA SER A 6 18.73 -19.87 -17.34
C SER A 6 18.45 -19.44 -15.90
N SER A 7 19.44 -18.84 -15.25
CA SER A 7 19.29 -18.31 -13.88
C SER A 7 18.32 -17.13 -13.83
N PRO A 8 17.61 -16.91 -12.70
CA PRO A 8 16.65 -15.82 -12.56
C PRO A 8 17.31 -14.44 -12.65
N THR A 9 16.99 -13.67 -13.70
CA THR A 9 17.54 -12.32 -13.89
C THR A 9 16.86 -11.30 -12.99
N VAL A 10 17.64 -10.71 -12.08
CA VAL A 10 17.21 -9.57 -11.25
C VAL A 10 17.32 -8.27 -12.05
N ILE A 11 16.29 -7.43 -11.99
CA ILE A 11 16.19 -6.13 -12.65
C ILE A 11 15.71 -5.04 -11.67
N GLY A 12 16.13 -3.81 -11.94
CA GLY A 12 15.71 -2.58 -11.26
C GLY A 12 15.68 -1.40 -12.24
N LEU A 13 15.15 -0.25 -11.83
CA LEU A 13 15.11 0.97 -12.64
C LEU A 13 16.49 1.60 -12.78
N PHE A 14 17.34 1.54 -11.75
CA PHE A 14 18.63 2.21 -11.72
C PHE A 14 19.76 1.20 -11.51
N SER A 15 20.97 1.54 -11.96
CA SER A 15 22.16 0.76 -11.62
C SER A 15 22.56 0.98 -10.15
N GLU A 16 23.12 -0.04 -9.51
CA GLU A 16 23.73 0.05 -8.16
C GLU A 16 24.87 1.09 -8.10
N SER A 17 25.48 1.44 -9.24
CA SER A 17 26.48 2.54 -9.32
C SER A 17 25.85 3.94 -9.34
N THR A 18 24.53 4.07 -9.51
CA THR A 18 23.83 5.36 -9.55
C THR A 18 24.05 6.15 -8.27
N ARG A 19 24.40 7.44 -8.39
CA ARG A 19 24.56 8.37 -7.28
C ARG A 19 23.66 9.61 -7.46
N PRO A 20 23.15 10.21 -6.37
CA PRO A 20 22.39 11.45 -6.44
C PRO A 20 23.28 12.66 -6.74
N THR A 21 22.89 13.56 -7.65
CA THR A 21 23.61 14.84 -7.85
C THR A 21 23.44 15.83 -6.69
N THR A 22 22.44 15.61 -5.83
CA THR A 22 22.34 16.28 -4.52
C THR A 22 22.10 15.23 -3.44
N ALA A 23 23.15 14.89 -2.70
CA ALA A 23 23.10 13.84 -1.67
C ALA A 23 22.10 14.12 -0.53
N ALA A 24 21.90 15.39 -0.13
CA ALA A 24 20.96 15.70 0.94
C ALA A 24 20.29 17.08 0.77
N VAL A 25 19.08 17.09 0.21
CA VAL A 25 18.14 18.21 0.40
C VAL A 25 17.60 18.17 1.82
N THR A 26 17.38 19.35 2.43
CA THR A 26 16.61 19.51 3.66
C THR A 26 15.40 20.39 3.40
N ARG A 27 14.21 20.00 3.87
CA ARG A 27 12.97 20.81 3.83
C ARG A 27 12.26 20.69 5.18
N ARG A 28 11.67 21.77 5.68
CA ARG A 28 10.91 21.79 6.96
C ARG A 28 9.63 20.91 6.98
N ARG A 29 9.38 20.07 5.96
CA ARG A 29 8.15 19.26 5.81
C ARG A 29 8.47 17.82 5.41
N THR A 30 7.76 16.86 5.99
CA THR A 30 7.82 15.44 5.57
C THR A 30 7.25 15.26 4.16
N MET A 31 7.96 14.48 3.35
CA MET A 31 7.64 14.25 1.93
C MET A 31 7.45 12.76 1.65
N ASN A 32 6.48 12.42 0.80
CA ASN A 32 6.47 11.18 0.04
C ASN A 32 7.12 11.48 -1.30
N LEU A 33 8.08 10.66 -1.69
CA LEU A 33 8.92 10.83 -2.88
C LEU A 33 9.00 9.49 -3.59
N GLY A 34 8.98 9.50 -4.92
CA GLY A 34 8.88 8.27 -5.70
C GLY A 34 9.11 8.43 -7.18
N VAL A 35 9.02 7.32 -7.89
CA VAL A 35 9.08 7.26 -9.36
C VAL A 35 7.91 6.43 -9.87
N ARG A 36 7.29 6.90 -10.95
CA ARG A 36 6.22 6.23 -11.69
C ARG A 36 6.83 5.57 -12.92
N PHE A 37 6.74 4.26 -12.99
CA PHE A 37 7.44 3.43 -13.97
C PHE A 37 6.51 2.35 -14.55
N SER A 38 6.86 1.79 -15.69
CA SER A 38 6.17 0.68 -16.35
C SER A 38 7.14 -0.40 -16.76
N ALA A 39 6.66 -1.63 -16.90
CA ALA A 39 7.42 -2.74 -17.48
C ALA A 39 6.95 -3.06 -18.90
N SER A 40 7.87 -3.45 -19.79
CA SER A 40 7.58 -4.02 -21.11
C SER A 40 7.41 -5.53 -21.11
N GLU A 41 7.81 -6.20 -20.02
CA GLU A 41 7.77 -7.65 -19.83
C GLU A 41 7.14 -7.99 -18.46
N ASP A 42 6.66 -9.22 -18.33
CA ASP A 42 6.15 -9.75 -17.06
C ASP A 42 7.30 -10.07 -16.09
N ALA A 43 7.15 -9.65 -14.83
CA ALA A 43 8.14 -9.86 -13.77
C ALA A 43 7.49 -9.87 -12.38
N THR A 44 8.20 -10.41 -11.40
CA THR A 44 7.78 -10.40 -9.99
C THR A 44 8.60 -9.38 -9.21
N ILE A 45 7.98 -8.34 -8.65
CA ILE A 45 8.65 -7.44 -7.70
C ILE A 45 8.82 -8.19 -6.38
N VAL A 46 10.06 -8.47 -5.99
CA VAL A 46 10.42 -9.21 -4.78
C VAL A 46 10.91 -8.31 -3.66
N GLY A 47 11.41 -7.11 -3.97
CA GLY A 47 11.91 -6.16 -2.98
C GLY A 47 11.75 -4.70 -3.41
N LEU A 48 11.96 -3.78 -2.47
CA LEU A 48 12.12 -2.35 -2.74
C LEU A 48 13.51 -1.89 -2.32
N GLN A 49 14.04 -0.90 -3.03
CA GLN A 49 15.33 -0.30 -2.74
C GLN A 49 15.20 1.22 -2.54
N PHE A 50 16.09 1.81 -1.76
CA PHE A 50 16.28 3.27 -1.77
C PHE A 50 17.72 3.65 -1.48
N TYR A 51 18.15 4.80 -1.98
CA TYR A 51 19.46 5.36 -1.67
C TYR A 51 19.41 6.15 -0.36
N ARG A 52 20.17 5.69 0.64
CA ARG A 52 20.37 6.37 1.91
C ARG A 52 21.52 7.36 1.80
N SER A 53 21.28 8.62 2.16
CA SER A 53 22.35 9.60 2.36
C SER A 53 22.78 9.74 3.82
N ALA A 54 23.97 10.32 4.06
CA ALA A 54 24.56 10.48 5.40
C ALA A 54 23.65 11.22 6.41
N LYS A 55 22.73 12.06 5.92
CA LYS A 55 21.75 12.80 6.74
C LYS A 55 20.45 12.02 6.99
N GLN A 56 20.37 10.74 6.59
CA GLN A 56 19.20 9.86 6.70
C GLN A 56 19.49 8.62 7.56
N LYS A 57 19.82 8.79 8.85
CA LYS A 57 20.20 7.67 9.75
C LYS A 57 19.04 6.84 10.31
N ARG A 58 17.81 7.40 10.35
CA ARG A 58 16.61 6.78 10.97
C ARG A 58 15.97 5.71 10.07
N SER A 59 14.98 4.99 10.60
CA SER A 59 14.13 4.11 9.78
C SER A 59 13.16 4.90 8.89
N PHE A 60 12.87 4.35 7.70
CA PHE A 60 11.98 4.93 6.70
C PHE A 60 10.91 3.91 6.28
N ALA A 61 9.79 4.40 5.73
CA ALA A 61 8.74 3.55 5.19
C ALA A 61 8.73 3.67 3.67
N GLY A 62 8.83 2.53 2.98
CA GLY A 62 8.63 2.40 1.53
C GLY A 62 7.24 1.87 1.20
N ALA A 63 6.76 2.14 -0.01
CA ALA A 63 5.52 1.59 -0.53
C ALA A 63 5.53 1.49 -2.05
N LEU A 64 4.97 0.39 -2.54
CA LEU A 64 4.62 0.15 -3.93
C LEU A 64 3.12 0.35 -4.11
N TRP A 65 2.73 1.04 -5.17
CA TRP A 65 1.34 1.36 -5.49
C TRP A 65 1.02 1.04 -6.94
N SER A 66 -0.26 0.79 -7.22
CA SER A 66 -0.77 0.84 -8.59
C SER A 66 -0.75 2.27 -9.13
N SER A 67 -0.84 2.44 -10.45
CA SER A 67 -1.01 3.76 -11.09
C SER A 67 -2.18 4.59 -10.56
N LYS A 68 -3.23 3.93 -10.03
CA LYS A 68 -4.43 4.56 -9.43
C LYS A 68 -4.26 4.85 -7.93
N GLY A 69 -3.16 4.43 -7.30
CA GLY A 69 -2.86 4.69 -5.89
C GLY A 69 -3.36 3.64 -4.90
N LYS A 70 -3.77 2.45 -5.35
CA LYS A 70 -3.98 1.29 -4.45
C LYS A 70 -2.61 0.86 -3.90
N LEU A 71 -2.49 0.72 -2.59
CA LEU A 71 -1.29 0.15 -1.95
C LEU A 71 -1.17 -1.33 -2.33
N LEU A 72 -0.01 -1.74 -2.84
CA LEU A 72 0.27 -3.13 -3.24
C LEU A 72 1.23 -3.80 -2.25
N ALA A 73 2.27 -3.07 -1.82
CA ALA A 73 3.20 -3.53 -0.81
C ALA A 73 3.71 -2.35 0.04
N ARG A 74 4.16 -2.65 1.26
CA ARG A 74 4.75 -1.69 2.20
C ARG A 74 5.97 -2.32 2.86
N VAL A 75 7.06 -1.57 2.98
CA VAL A 75 8.28 -2.01 3.67
C VAL A 75 8.71 -1.01 4.72
N LYS A 76 9.51 -1.49 5.68
CA LYS A 76 10.25 -0.67 6.63
C LYS A 76 11.74 -0.82 6.32
N PHE A 77 12.37 0.25 5.84
CA PHE A 77 13.82 0.34 5.82
C PHE A 77 14.31 0.57 7.26
N PRO A 78 15.25 -0.25 7.78
CA PRO A 78 15.77 -0.11 9.16
C PRO A 78 16.52 1.22 9.36
N SER A 79 16.95 1.52 10.58
CA SER A 79 17.99 2.53 10.79
C SER A 79 19.34 1.99 10.28
N SER A 80 20.15 2.86 9.70
CA SER A 80 21.49 2.52 9.20
C SER A 80 22.30 3.80 9.03
N THR A 81 23.60 3.72 9.29
CA THR A 81 24.58 4.78 9.03
C THR A 81 25.22 4.67 7.64
N THR A 82 25.13 3.50 6.99
CA THR A 82 25.71 3.22 5.68
C THR A 82 25.09 4.08 4.60
N VAL A 83 25.92 4.77 3.83
CA VAL A 83 25.51 5.57 2.67
C VAL A 83 25.50 4.68 1.43
N GLY A 84 24.47 4.78 0.60
CA GLY A 84 24.33 3.95 -0.60
C GLY A 84 22.94 3.36 -0.75
N TRP A 85 22.77 2.47 -1.72
CA TRP A 85 21.54 1.71 -1.91
C TRP A 85 21.29 0.74 -0.75
N GLN A 86 20.01 0.56 -0.40
CA GLN A 86 19.56 -0.27 0.71
C GLN A 86 18.32 -1.03 0.26
N THR A 87 18.41 -2.36 0.17
CA THR A 87 17.34 -3.26 -0.27
C THR A 87 16.56 -3.81 0.92
N VAL A 88 15.24 -3.92 0.78
CA VAL A 88 14.36 -4.67 1.70
C VAL A 88 13.41 -5.53 0.88
N GLN A 89 13.41 -6.83 1.15
CA GLN A 89 12.49 -7.77 0.51
C GLN A 89 11.04 -7.55 0.94
N LEU A 90 10.11 -7.86 0.06
CA LEU A 90 8.68 -7.88 0.33
C LEU A 90 8.32 -9.21 1.02
N SER A 91 7.45 -9.15 2.03
CA SER A 91 6.88 -10.37 2.63
C SER A 91 5.88 -11.09 1.72
N LYS A 92 5.38 -10.40 0.68
CA LYS A 92 4.53 -10.94 -0.38
C LYS A 92 4.99 -10.34 -1.71
N PRO A 93 5.54 -11.13 -2.64
CA PRO A 93 5.93 -10.62 -3.95
C PRO A 93 4.73 -10.03 -4.72
N VAL A 94 4.99 -9.10 -5.64
CA VAL A 94 3.94 -8.40 -6.40
C VAL A 94 4.14 -8.63 -7.90
N TRP A 95 3.19 -9.30 -8.53
CA TRP A 95 3.19 -9.53 -9.98
C TRP A 95 3.05 -8.21 -10.76
N MET A 96 4.02 -7.97 -11.64
CA MET A 96 4.13 -6.81 -12.52
C MET A 96 3.98 -7.30 -13.96
N ARG A 97 2.77 -7.17 -14.51
CA ARG A 97 2.51 -7.44 -15.92
C ARG A 97 3.06 -6.35 -16.83
N ALA A 98 3.49 -6.73 -18.01
CA ALA A 98 3.82 -5.89 -19.14
C ALA A 98 2.71 -4.84 -19.42
N GLY A 99 3.12 -3.65 -19.87
CA GLY A 99 2.26 -2.51 -20.15
C GLY A 99 1.67 -1.82 -18.90
N ARG A 100 1.74 -2.43 -17.71
CA ARG A 100 1.18 -1.82 -16.49
C ARG A 100 2.14 -0.79 -15.89
N THR A 101 1.56 0.30 -15.40
CA THR A 101 2.30 1.34 -14.65
C THR A 101 2.12 1.19 -13.15
N PHE A 102 3.23 1.33 -12.42
CA PHE A 102 3.32 1.31 -10.96
C PHE A 102 3.95 2.59 -10.44
N VAL A 103 3.91 2.78 -9.12
CA VAL A 103 4.66 3.82 -8.41
C VAL A 103 5.39 3.18 -7.25
N VAL A 104 6.71 3.34 -7.18
CA VAL A 104 7.49 3.03 -5.98
C VAL A 104 7.85 4.33 -5.28
N SER A 105 7.82 4.33 -3.95
CA SER A 105 7.98 5.55 -3.14
C SER A 105 8.46 5.28 -1.72
N TYR A 106 8.96 6.31 -1.06
CA TYR A 106 9.27 6.31 0.37
C TYR A 106 8.87 7.63 1.04
N ARG A 107 8.76 7.60 2.37
CA ARG A 107 8.46 8.78 3.19
C ARG A 107 9.72 9.35 3.86
N ALA A 108 10.26 10.42 3.29
CA ALA A 108 11.33 11.24 3.86
C ALA A 108 10.81 12.14 5.01
N ARG A 109 11.01 11.70 6.26
CA ARG A 109 10.75 12.49 7.47
C ARG A 109 11.66 13.74 7.53
N ALA A 110 11.12 14.86 8.00
CA ALA A 110 11.81 16.15 8.07
C ALA A 110 12.48 16.57 6.74
N GLY A 111 11.90 16.13 5.61
CA GLY A 111 12.32 16.52 4.27
C GLY A 111 13.78 16.25 3.93
N ARG A 112 14.42 15.25 4.57
CA ARG A 112 15.80 14.83 4.30
C ARG A 112 15.82 13.73 3.23
N PHE A 113 16.35 14.04 2.04
CA PHE A 113 16.39 13.10 0.92
C PHE A 113 17.50 13.39 -0.09
N ALA A 114 17.95 12.33 -0.76
CA ALA A 114 18.78 12.38 -1.96
C ALA A 114 17.93 12.71 -3.20
N VAL A 115 18.47 13.45 -4.16
CA VAL A 115 17.76 13.78 -5.42
C VAL A 115 18.73 14.00 -6.58
N THR A 116 18.33 13.59 -7.78
CA THR A 116 18.89 14.06 -9.05
C THR A 116 17.81 14.82 -9.79
N ARG A 117 17.95 16.14 -9.92
CA ARG A 117 17.01 16.99 -10.68
C ARG A 117 17.23 16.74 -12.18
N GLY A 118 16.17 16.89 -12.98
CA GLY A 118 16.26 16.77 -14.44
C GLY A 118 16.37 15.34 -15.01
N ALA A 119 16.57 14.32 -14.18
CA ALA A 119 16.71 12.92 -14.59
C ALA A 119 15.59 12.38 -15.53
N PHE A 120 14.38 12.96 -15.48
CA PHE A 120 13.23 12.58 -16.32
C PHE A 120 12.70 13.75 -17.15
N ILE A 121 13.61 14.54 -17.77
CA ILE A 121 13.29 15.53 -18.81
C ILE A 121 12.84 14.84 -20.10
N SER A 122 13.46 13.71 -20.44
CA SER A 122 13.06 12.74 -21.46
C SER A 122 12.51 11.46 -20.79
N THR A 123 12.15 10.46 -21.60
CA THR A 123 11.93 9.09 -21.11
C THR A 123 13.28 8.45 -20.79
N TYR A 124 13.33 7.68 -19.71
CA TYR A 124 14.48 6.90 -19.27
C TYR A 124 14.08 5.42 -19.25
N THR A 125 14.94 4.53 -19.73
CA THR A 125 14.69 3.08 -19.80
C THR A 125 15.93 2.32 -19.35
N GLN A 126 15.73 1.25 -18.58
CA GLN A 126 16.77 0.32 -18.17
C GLN A 126 16.22 -1.11 -18.26
N GLY A 127 16.74 -1.91 -19.19
CA GLY A 127 16.19 -3.23 -19.51
C GLY A 127 14.71 -3.14 -19.90
N SER A 128 13.86 -3.96 -19.26
CA SER A 128 12.41 -3.96 -19.47
C SER A 128 11.65 -2.91 -18.67
N LEU A 129 12.31 -2.02 -17.93
CA LEU A 129 11.65 -1.01 -17.09
C LEU A 129 11.86 0.41 -17.64
N SER A 130 10.79 1.20 -17.67
CA SER A 130 10.83 2.58 -18.19
C SER A 130 10.16 3.59 -17.26
N VAL A 131 10.74 4.78 -17.21
CA VAL A 131 10.23 5.99 -16.56
C VAL A 131 9.95 7.05 -17.62
N ALA A 132 8.68 7.27 -17.92
CA ALA A 132 8.27 8.30 -18.87
C ALA A 132 8.67 9.73 -18.40
N LYS A 133 8.77 10.67 -19.35
CA LYS A 133 8.96 12.12 -19.08
C LYS A 133 8.06 12.62 -17.93
N LYS A 134 8.64 13.38 -17.01
CA LYS A 134 8.00 13.82 -15.73
C LYS A 134 7.51 12.62 -14.87
N GLY A 135 8.24 11.51 -14.87
CA GLY A 135 7.92 10.28 -14.13
C GLY A 135 8.23 10.32 -12.62
N GLY A 136 9.07 11.23 -12.16
CA GLY A 136 9.31 11.44 -10.73
C GLY A 136 8.06 12.02 -10.05
N VAL A 137 7.72 11.57 -8.84
CA VAL A 137 6.48 11.95 -8.14
C VAL A 137 6.70 12.34 -6.68
N ARG A 138 5.94 13.32 -6.19
CA ARG A 138 6.02 13.80 -4.79
C ARG A 138 4.67 14.18 -4.16
N ARG A 139 4.60 14.16 -2.83
CA ARG A 139 3.50 14.74 -2.01
C ARG A 139 3.99 15.11 -0.60
N ALA A 140 3.75 16.35 -0.16
CA ALA A 140 3.96 16.73 1.24
C ALA A 140 2.90 16.06 2.14
N SER A 141 3.33 15.43 3.24
CA SER A 141 2.45 14.65 4.13
C SER A 141 3.20 14.20 5.39
N GLY A 142 2.54 14.19 6.56
CA GLY A 142 3.06 13.45 7.72
C GLY A 142 2.98 11.93 7.54
N ALA A 143 1.92 11.43 6.90
CA ALA A 143 1.68 10.01 6.64
C ALA A 143 2.25 9.52 5.30
N LEU A 144 2.50 8.21 5.20
CA LEU A 144 2.84 7.54 3.94
C LEU A 144 1.60 7.52 3.04
N LYS A 145 1.61 8.26 1.93
CA LYS A 145 0.45 8.44 1.03
C LYS A 145 0.92 8.54 -0.43
N PHE A 146 0.12 8.00 -1.35
CA PHE A 146 0.40 8.00 -2.79
C PHE A 146 0.83 9.40 -3.31
N PRO A 147 2.03 9.53 -3.92
CA PRO A 147 2.52 10.81 -4.41
C PRO A 147 1.91 11.18 -5.78
N LYS A 148 1.05 12.21 -5.80
CA LYS A 148 0.32 12.64 -7.02
C LYS A 148 1.05 13.70 -7.87
N LYS A 149 1.90 14.57 -7.30
CA LYS A 149 2.50 15.69 -8.07
C LYS A 149 3.71 15.20 -8.87
N ARG A 150 3.61 15.25 -10.20
CA ARG A 150 4.70 14.91 -11.15
C ARG A 150 5.85 15.92 -11.13
N THR A 151 7.05 15.45 -11.45
CA THR A 151 8.33 16.17 -11.48
C THR A 151 9.31 15.48 -12.43
N THR A 152 10.35 16.19 -12.87
CA THR A 152 11.46 15.63 -13.67
C THR A 152 12.59 15.05 -12.81
N ALA A 153 12.41 14.90 -11.49
CA ALA A 153 13.47 14.52 -10.57
C ALA A 153 13.44 13.02 -10.23
N ASN A 154 14.62 12.40 -10.18
CA ASN A 154 14.81 11.10 -9.54
C ASN A 154 15.00 11.31 -8.03
N TYR A 155 14.25 10.58 -7.20
CA TYR A 155 14.35 10.61 -5.74
C TYR A 155 15.06 9.39 -5.14
N LEU A 156 15.68 8.58 -6.00
CA LEU A 156 16.54 7.45 -5.66
C LEU A 156 15.82 6.38 -4.82
N VAL A 157 14.75 5.85 -5.40
CA VAL A 157 13.95 4.74 -4.85
C VAL A 157 13.53 3.84 -6.01
N ASP A 158 13.66 2.54 -5.81
CA ASP A 158 13.59 1.53 -6.85
C ASP A 158 12.81 0.29 -6.40
N VAL A 159 12.50 -0.58 -7.36
CA VAL A 159 12.05 -1.95 -7.17
C VAL A 159 13.21 -2.91 -7.43
N VAL A 160 13.21 -4.04 -6.73
CA VAL A 160 13.99 -5.22 -7.09
C VAL A 160 12.98 -6.23 -7.61
N ALA A 161 13.06 -6.55 -8.90
CA ALA A 161 12.18 -7.50 -9.55
C ALA A 161 12.96 -8.64 -10.20
N VAL A 162 12.33 -9.80 -10.30
CA VAL A 162 12.88 -10.99 -10.98
C VAL A 162 12.05 -11.21 -12.23
N LYS A 163 12.69 -11.27 -13.40
CA LYS A 163 12.00 -11.70 -14.63
C LYS A 163 11.62 -13.18 -14.50
N ALA A 164 10.45 -13.54 -15.00
CA ALA A 164 10.11 -14.95 -15.17
C ALA A 164 11.11 -15.57 -16.16
N THR A 165 11.85 -16.59 -15.73
CA THR A 165 12.60 -17.45 -16.64
C THR A 165 11.61 -18.33 -17.38
N ALA A 166 11.76 -18.46 -18.70
CA ALA A 166 11.00 -19.44 -19.46
C ALA A 166 11.48 -20.85 -19.08
N SER A 167 10.90 -21.40 -18.02
CA SER A 167 11.13 -22.80 -17.63
C SER A 167 10.33 -23.69 -18.57
N ALA A 168 11.03 -24.45 -19.40
CA ALA A 168 10.43 -25.48 -20.24
C ALA A 168 10.07 -26.73 -19.41
N ALA A 169 9.09 -26.60 -18.50
CA ALA A 169 8.32 -27.70 -17.91
C ALA A 169 7.15 -27.14 -17.06
N ALA A 170 5.92 -27.30 -17.56
CA ALA A 170 4.64 -27.24 -16.85
C ALA A 170 4.52 -26.35 -15.59
N GLU A 171 4.27 -25.05 -15.79
CA GLU A 171 3.30 -24.37 -14.91
C GLU A 171 1.91 -24.94 -15.23
N PRO A 172 1.03 -25.26 -14.26
CA PRO A 172 -0.29 -25.78 -14.57
C PRO A 172 -1.09 -24.71 -15.31
N SER A 173 -1.22 -24.89 -16.63
CA SER A 173 -2.29 -24.25 -17.39
C SER A 173 -3.59 -24.51 -16.64
N PRO A 174 -4.40 -23.48 -16.33
CA PRO A 174 -5.70 -23.72 -15.71
C PRO A 174 -6.46 -24.62 -16.67
N THR A 175 -6.73 -25.87 -16.25
CA THR A 175 -7.59 -26.77 -17.02
C THR A 175 -8.86 -25.98 -17.30
N PRO A 176 -9.21 -25.72 -18.57
CA PRO A 176 -10.48 -25.07 -18.85
C PRO A 176 -11.53 -26.01 -18.27
N THR A 177 -12.23 -25.56 -17.23
CA THR A 177 -13.37 -26.30 -16.70
C THR A 177 -14.26 -26.58 -17.88
N SER A 178 -14.47 -27.88 -18.18
CA SER A 178 -15.27 -28.31 -19.32
C SER A 178 -16.56 -27.51 -19.30
N SER A 179 -16.84 -26.76 -20.38
CA SER A 179 -18.17 -26.18 -20.55
C SER A 179 -19.16 -27.33 -20.37
N PRO A 180 -20.19 -27.19 -19.51
CA PRO A 180 -21.11 -28.29 -19.28
C PRO A 180 -21.67 -28.73 -20.62
N THR A 181 -21.52 -30.03 -20.93
CA THR A 181 -22.16 -30.64 -22.09
C THR A 181 -23.65 -30.35 -21.98
N ALA A 182 -24.22 -29.68 -22.98
CA ALA A 182 -25.64 -29.41 -23.02
C ALA A 182 -26.39 -30.74 -22.93
N THR A 183 -26.97 -31.03 -21.77
CA THR A 183 -27.79 -32.21 -21.58
C THR A 183 -29.03 -32.04 -22.44
N SER A 184 -29.41 -33.10 -23.16
CA SER A 184 -30.58 -33.12 -24.04
C SER A 184 -31.80 -32.57 -23.33
N SER A 185 -32.60 -31.77 -24.06
CA SER A 185 -33.85 -31.21 -23.54
C SER A 185 -34.69 -32.28 -22.85
N PRO A 186 -35.22 -32.05 -21.63
CA PRO A 186 -36.10 -33.01 -20.99
C PRO A 186 -37.34 -33.24 -21.86
N THR A 187 -37.74 -34.50 -21.99
CA THR A 187 -39.02 -34.86 -22.61
C THR A 187 -40.16 -34.35 -21.74
N ALA A 188 -41.14 -33.66 -22.34
CA ALA A 188 -42.30 -33.16 -21.62
C ALA A 188 -43.05 -34.33 -20.95
N THR A 189 -43.05 -34.35 -19.62
CA THR A 189 -43.81 -35.31 -18.83
C THR A 189 -45.23 -34.79 -18.62
N SER A 190 -46.21 -35.69 -18.62
CA SER A 190 -47.65 -35.39 -18.59
C SER A 190 -48.06 -34.43 -17.47
N SER A 191 -49.07 -33.61 -17.72
CA SER A 191 -49.65 -32.69 -16.73
C SER A 191 -50.04 -33.42 -15.43
N PRO A 192 -49.76 -32.85 -14.25
CA PRO A 192 -50.24 -33.40 -12.98
C PRO A 192 -51.76 -33.27 -12.89
N THR A 193 -52.41 -34.27 -12.27
CA THR A 193 -53.82 -34.23 -11.90
C THR A 193 -54.01 -33.41 -10.62
N ALA A 194 -55.01 -32.51 -10.60
CA ALA A 194 -55.28 -31.69 -9.43
C ALA A 194 -55.64 -32.57 -8.20
N THR A 195 -54.92 -32.37 -7.10
CA THR A 195 -55.20 -33.02 -5.81
C THR A 195 -55.92 -32.03 -4.89
N SER A 196 -56.82 -32.52 -4.04
CA SER A 196 -57.78 -31.74 -3.25
C SER A 196 -57.15 -30.67 -2.34
N SER A 197 -57.90 -29.57 -2.13
CA SER A 197 -57.52 -28.45 -1.26
C SER A 197 -57.14 -28.89 0.15
N PRO A 198 -56.10 -28.29 0.78
CA PRO A 198 -55.80 -28.52 2.19
C PRO A 198 -56.94 -28.01 3.08
N THR A 199 -57.15 -28.71 4.19
CA THR A 199 -58.06 -28.27 5.28
C THR A 199 -57.36 -27.22 6.12
N ALA A 200 -58.06 -26.15 6.51
CA ALA A 200 -57.48 -25.08 7.33
C ALA A 200 -57.26 -25.53 8.78
N THR A 201 -56.00 -25.51 9.25
CA THR A 201 -55.66 -25.72 10.66
C THR A 201 -55.75 -24.39 11.43
N SER A 202 -56.13 -24.47 12.71
CA SER A 202 -56.54 -23.34 13.55
C SER A 202 -55.46 -22.28 13.82
N SER A 203 -55.95 -21.05 14.07
CA SER A 203 -55.15 -19.85 14.38
C SER A 203 -54.19 -20.04 15.56
N PRO A 204 -52.98 -19.41 15.54
CA PRO A 204 -52.12 -19.35 16.71
C PRO A 204 -52.77 -18.53 17.83
N THR A 205 -52.56 -18.97 19.08
CA THR A 205 -52.95 -18.25 20.30
C THR A 205 -51.99 -17.08 20.54
N ALA A 206 -52.52 -15.92 20.93
CA ALA A 206 -51.70 -14.74 21.21
C ALA A 206 -50.77 -14.95 22.41
N SER A 207 -49.48 -14.66 22.24
CA SER A 207 -48.51 -14.62 23.33
C SER A 207 -48.65 -13.33 24.14
N ALA A 208 -48.46 -13.41 25.45
CA ALA A 208 -48.70 -12.30 26.37
C ALA A 208 -47.72 -11.12 26.18
N SER A 209 -48.24 -9.91 26.42
CA SER A 209 -47.47 -8.65 26.31
C SER A 209 -46.35 -8.56 27.37
N PRO A 210 -45.14 -8.07 27.02
CA PRO A 210 -44.07 -7.87 27.98
C PRO A 210 -44.40 -6.75 28.99
N THR A 211 -44.19 -7.02 30.27
CA THR A 211 -44.33 -6.03 31.34
C THR A 211 -43.23 -4.97 31.25
N ALA A 212 -43.59 -3.70 31.41
CA ALA A 212 -42.62 -2.60 31.37
C ALA A 212 -41.63 -2.68 32.55
N SER A 213 -40.34 -2.58 32.24
CA SER A 213 -39.29 -2.46 33.27
C SER A 213 -39.23 -1.04 33.84
N ALA A 214 -38.92 -0.93 35.14
CA ALA A 214 -39.03 0.32 35.88
C ALA A 214 -38.03 1.41 35.43
N SER A 215 -38.47 2.67 35.54
CA SER A 215 -37.67 3.86 35.23
C SER A 215 -36.49 4.03 36.22
N PRO A 216 -35.28 4.43 35.76
CA PRO A 216 -34.15 4.70 36.66
C PRO A 216 -34.37 5.97 37.50
N THR A 217 -34.14 5.86 38.80
CA THR A 217 -34.19 6.98 39.75
C THR A 217 -33.07 7.98 39.47
N ALA A 218 -33.37 9.28 39.50
CA ALA A 218 -32.38 10.34 39.32
C ALA A 218 -31.37 10.38 40.50
N SER A 219 -30.08 10.36 40.19
CA SER A 219 -29.02 10.55 41.19
C SER A 219 -28.92 12.02 41.60
N ALA A 220 -28.69 12.26 42.90
CA ALA A 220 -28.72 13.59 43.50
C ALA A 220 -27.62 14.54 42.96
N SER A 221 -27.93 15.84 42.97
CA SER A 221 -27.04 16.93 42.58
C SER A 221 -25.91 17.16 43.60
N PRO A 222 -24.66 17.46 43.18
CA PRO A 222 -23.58 17.77 44.10
C PRO A 222 -23.79 19.14 44.77
N THR A 223 -23.78 19.16 46.11
CA THR A 223 -23.79 20.38 46.92
C THR A 223 -22.51 21.20 46.74
N THR A 224 -22.67 22.50 46.53
CA THR A 224 -21.58 23.49 46.54
C THR A 224 -21.02 23.66 47.94
N SER A 225 -19.72 23.37 48.13
CA SER A 225 -18.99 23.73 49.35
C SER A 225 -18.28 25.07 49.16
N ALA A 226 -18.43 25.99 50.11
CA ALA A 226 -17.89 27.34 50.09
C ALA A 226 -17.08 27.64 51.37
N SER A 227 -16.20 28.64 51.32
CA SER A 227 -15.29 29.08 52.41
C SER A 227 -14.16 28.08 52.72
N ALA A 228 -12.98 28.44 53.23
CA ALA A 228 -12.41 29.71 53.71
C ALA A 228 -10.86 29.67 53.52
N THR A 229 -10.02 30.69 53.66
CA THR A 229 -10.19 32.16 53.89
C THR A 229 -8.93 32.90 53.38
N ALA A 230 -8.95 34.23 53.23
CA ALA A 230 -7.77 35.02 52.88
C ALA A 230 -6.96 35.47 54.11
N SER A 231 -5.62 35.43 54.03
CA SER A 231 -4.75 36.24 54.90
C SER A 231 -3.46 36.62 54.18
N VAL A 232 -3.11 37.91 54.27
CA VAL A 232 -1.85 38.50 53.82
C VAL A 232 -0.84 38.44 55.00
N PRO A 233 0.47 38.53 54.75
CA PRO A 233 1.17 39.71 55.28
C PRO A 233 2.16 40.33 54.29
N ALA A 234 2.50 41.60 54.57
CA ALA A 234 3.42 42.42 53.78
C ALA A 234 4.84 42.41 54.36
N GLY A 235 5.79 42.91 53.56
CA GLY A 235 7.18 43.12 53.94
C GLY A 235 8.15 42.56 52.88
N GLY A 236 9.14 43.30 52.40
CA GLY A 236 9.50 44.70 52.65
C GLY A 236 10.83 44.97 51.97
N ALA A 237 10.99 46.12 51.31
CA ALA A 237 12.24 46.49 50.65
C ALA A 237 13.03 47.49 51.50
N VAL A 238 14.32 47.25 51.70
CA VAL A 238 15.31 48.26 52.12
C VAL A 238 16.66 47.95 51.46
N THR A 239 17.21 48.98 50.80
CA THR A 239 18.62 49.20 50.39
C THR A 239 19.46 48.00 49.94
#